data_AF-A0A2N1PET1-F1
#
_entry.id   AF-A0A2N1PET1-F1
#
_cell.length_a   1.000
_cell.length_b   1.000
_cell.length_c   1.000
_cell.angle_alpha   90.00
_cell.angle_beta   90.00
_cell.angle_gamma   90.00
#
_symmetry.space_group_name_H-M   'P 1'
#
loop_
_entity.id
_entity.type
_entity.pdbx_description
1 polymer ?
#
loop_
_entity_poly.entity_id
_entity_poly.type
_entity_poly.pdbx_seq_one_letter_code
_entity_poly.pdbx_strand_id
1 'polypeptide(L)'
;LVTALHMFVQAYAGALSDSLGVFIPLIAVNCIVLGRAESFASKNGVVDSVVDGLGSATGFALAISLVGLVREIIGKGSIGLGVLLPLPFETTLKLFPSDYAISVFISPPGAFLVIGILLAVFAAIGNAKPKKKVVAKK
;
A
#
# COMPACT_ATOMS: atom_id res chain seq x y z
N LEU A 1 15.08 -17.60 -1.29
CA LEU A 1 15.15 -16.21 -1.81
C LEU A 1 15.19 -15.17 -0.70
N VAL A 2 14.20 -15.15 0.20
CA VAL A 2 14.07 -14.12 1.26
C VAL A 2 15.27 -14.11 2.22
N THR A 3 15.80 -15.27 2.62
CA THR A 3 17.00 -15.35 3.46
C THR A 3 18.24 -14.78 2.77
N ALA A 4 18.40 -15.05 1.47
CA ALA A 4 19.49 -14.48 0.67
C ALA A 4 19.33 -12.96 0.52
N LEU A 5 18.10 -12.46 0.34
CA LEU A 5 17.80 -11.03 0.33
C LEU A 5 18.09 -10.37 1.69
N HIS A 6 17.74 -11.01 2.80
CA HIS A 6 18.05 -10.52 4.14
C HIS A 6 19.56 -10.35 4.33
N MET A 7 20.35 -11.35 3.94
CA MET A 7 21.83 -11.29 4.00
C MET A 7 22.39 -10.22 3.06
N PHE A 8 21.80 -10.02 1.89
CA PHE A 8 22.22 -9.00 0.93
C PHE A 8 21.94 -7.58 1.44
N VAL A 9 20.75 -7.34 2.01
CA VAL A 9 20.38 -6.04 2.61
C VAL A 9 21.25 -5.74 3.83
N GLN A 10 21.56 -6.74 4.66
CA GLN A 10 22.48 -6.58 5.80
C GLN A 10 23.91 -6.21 5.35
N ALA A 11 24.35 -6.69 4.18
CA ALA A 11 25.70 -6.41 3.66
C ALA A 11 25.83 -5.02 3.00
N TYR A 12 24.83 -4.57 2.24
CA TYR A 12 24.91 -3.32 1.46
C TYR A 12 24.14 -2.14 2.06
N ALA A 13 23.17 -2.39 2.95
CA ALA A 13 22.26 -1.37 3.46
C ALA A 13 21.91 -1.60 4.95
N GLY A 14 22.93 -1.53 5.82
CA GLY A 14 22.78 -1.77 7.28
C GLY A 14 21.70 -0.91 7.95
N ALA A 15 21.62 0.38 7.61
CA ALA A 15 20.58 1.29 8.13
C ALA A 15 19.15 0.86 7.75
N LEU A 16 18.99 0.24 6.57
CA LEU A 16 17.72 -0.29 6.11
C LEU A 16 17.42 -1.64 6.78
N SER A 17 18.44 -2.46 7.03
CA SER A 17 18.32 -3.71 7.78
C SER A 17 17.81 -3.48 9.21
N ASP A 18 18.25 -2.42 9.88
CA ASP A 18 17.81 -2.10 11.26
C ASP A 18 16.35 -1.63 11.32
N SER A 19 15.90 -0.88 10.31
CA SER A 19 14.51 -0.37 10.25
C SER A 19 13.52 -1.39 9.69
N LEU A 20 13.95 -2.22 8.73
CA LEU A 20 13.07 -3.13 7.99
C LEU A 20 13.25 -4.61 8.35
N GLY A 21 14.25 -4.99 9.17
CA GLY A 21 14.65 -6.37 9.41
C GLY A 21 13.51 -7.33 9.77
N VAL A 22 12.59 -6.89 10.64
CA VAL A 22 11.41 -7.68 11.03
C VAL A 22 10.35 -7.77 9.91
N PHE A 23 10.30 -6.79 9.02
CA PHE A 23 9.36 -6.78 7.89
C PHE A 23 9.80 -7.70 6.74
N ILE A 24 11.08 -8.03 6.59
CA ILE A 24 11.57 -8.94 5.53
C ILE A 24 10.90 -10.33 5.62
N PRO A 25 10.85 -11.00 6.78
CA PRO A 25 10.10 -12.25 6.92
C PRO A 25 8.59 -12.09 6.71
N LEU A 26 7.99 -10.97 7.14
CA LEU A 26 6.56 -10.70 6.97
C LEU A 26 6.16 -10.51 5.50
N ILE A 27 7.07 -10.02 4.65
CA ILE A 27 6.84 -9.92 3.20
C ILE A 27 6.74 -11.32 2.57
N ALA A 28 7.55 -12.28 3.04
CA ALA A 28 7.57 -13.64 2.51
C ALA A 28 6.26 -14.40 2.75
N VAL A 29 5.62 -14.16 3.89
CA VAL A 29 4.36 -14.79 4.28
C VAL A 29 3.14 -13.94 3.91
N ASN A 30 3.32 -12.88 3.12
CA ASN A 30 2.21 -12.05 2.71
C ASN A 30 1.26 -12.82 1.79
N CYS A 31 -0.04 -12.78 2.12
CA CYS A 31 -1.10 -13.49 1.41
C CYS A 31 -1.20 -13.09 -0.07
N ILE A 32 -0.86 -11.86 -0.44
CA ILE A 32 -0.93 -11.40 -1.84
C ILE A 32 0.15 -12.08 -2.70
N VAL A 33 1.35 -12.28 -2.15
CA VAL A 33 2.48 -12.86 -2.88
C VAL A 33 2.24 -14.35 -3.08
N LEU A 34 1.86 -15.06 -2.01
CA LEU A 34 1.53 -16.49 -2.07
C LEU A 34 0.31 -16.73 -2.96
N GLY A 35 -0.75 -15.93 -2.82
CA GLY A 35 -1.97 -16.08 -3.61
C GLY A 35 -1.76 -15.87 -5.12
N ARG A 36 -0.91 -14.91 -5.53
CA ARG A 36 -0.59 -14.71 -6.96
C ARG A 36 0.38 -15.74 -7.50
N ALA A 37 1.35 -16.18 -6.68
CA ALA A 37 2.25 -17.26 -7.06
C ALA A 37 1.46 -18.56 -7.33
N GLU A 38 0.49 -18.90 -6.47
CA GLU A 38 -0.33 -20.10 -6.62
C GLU A 38 -1.35 -20.00 -7.76
N SER A 39 -2.04 -18.86 -7.89
CA SER A 39 -3.13 -18.72 -8.87
C SER A 39 -2.67 -18.38 -10.29
N PHE A 40 -1.59 -17.61 -10.45
CA PHE A 40 -1.12 -17.11 -11.75
C PHE A 40 0.19 -17.75 -12.18
N ALA A 41 1.23 -17.73 -11.34
CA ALA A 41 2.55 -18.24 -11.73
C ALA A 41 2.59 -19.77 -11.89
N SER A 42 1.71 -20.50 -11.19
CA SER A 42 1.56 -21.95 -11.33
C SER A 42 1.04 -22.40 -12.71
N LYS A 43 0.37 -21.51 -13.45
CA LYS A 43 -0.34 -21.87 -14.70
C LYS A 43 0.17 -21.15 -15.95
N ASN A 44 1.08 -20.19 -15.82
CA ASN A 44 1.56 -19.34 -16.91
C ASN A 44 3.08 -19.42 -17.07
N GLY A 45 3.60 -18.89 -18.18
CA GLY A 45 5.05 -18.80 -18.42
C GLY A 45 5.75 -17.82 -17.47
N VAL A 46 7.08 -17.90 -17.42
CA VAL A 46 7.93 -17.05 -16.57
C VAL A 46 7.76 -15.56 -16.92
N VAL A 47 7.72 -15.22 -18.22
CA VAL A 47 7.60 -13.82 -18.68
C VAL A 47 6.26 -13.21 -18.27
N ASP A 48 5.16 -13.92 -18.51
CA ASP A 48 3.82 -13.45 -18.13
C ASP A 48 3.69 -13.29 -16.62
N SER A 49 4.30 -14.20 -15.84
CA SER A 49 4.29 -14.16 -14.38
C SER A 49 5.07 -12.98 -13.80
N VAL A 50 6.15 -12.56 -14.47
CA VAL A 50 6.92 -11.35 -14.07
C VAL A 50 6.09 -10.09 -14.30
N VAL A 51 5.38 -10.00 -15.43
CA VAL A 51 4.50 -8.86 -15.72
C VAL A 51 3.35 -8.79 -14.72
N ASP A 52 2.77 -9.95 -14.35
CA ASP A 52 1.74 -10.05 -13.31
C ASP A 52 2.24 -9.59 -11.94
N GLY A 53 3.44 -10.04 -11.56
CA GLY A 53 4.10 -9.66 -10.32
C GLY A 53 4.35 -8.14 -10.24
N LEU A 54 4.86 -7.54 -11.32
CA LEU A 54 5.09 -6.09 -11.37
C LEU A 54 3.78 -5.29 -11.33
N GLY A 55 2.75 -5.72 -12.07
CA GLY A 55 1.45 -5.06 -12.08
C GLY A 55 0.76 -5.12 -10.72
N SER A 56 0.74 -6.29 -10.08
CA SER A 56 0.13 -6.48 -8.76
C SER A 56 0.90 -5.77 -7.64
N ALA A 57 2.23 -5.76 -7.67
CA ALA A 57 3.05 -5.02 -6.71
C ALA A 57 2.87 -3.50 -6.85
N THR A 58 2.81 -2.98 -8.09
CA THR A 58 2.58 -1.55 -8.34
C THR A 58 1.18 -1.13 -7.87
N GLY A 59 0.15 -1.93 -8.16
CA GLY A 59 -1.21 -1.69 -7.68
C GLY A 59 -1.30 -1.71 -6.15
N PHE A 60 -0.63 -2.66 -5.50
CA PHE A 60 -0.56 -2.73 -4.05
C PHE A 60 0.14 -1.51 -3.45
N ALA A 61 1.29 -1.10 -4.01
CA ALA A 61 2.03 0.09 -3.58
C ALA A 61 1.18 1.38 -3.71
N LEU A 62 0.45 1.55 -4.81
CA LEU A 62 -0.47 2.67 -5.00
C LEU A 62 -1.62 2.64 -4.00
N ALA A 63 -2.21 1.46 -3.75
CA ALA A 63 -3.31 1.32 -2.80
C ALA A 63 -2.88 1.69 -1.36
N ILE A 64 -1.75 1.16 -0.88
CA ILE A 64 -1.25 1.48 0.47
C ILE A 64 -0.80 2.95 0.58
N SER A 65 -0.25 3.53 -0.50
CA SER A 65 0.12 4.95 -0.53
C SER A 65 -1.10 5.85 -0.42
N LEU A 66 -2.18 5.54 -1.14
CA LEU A 66 -3.43 6.29 -1.08
C LEU A 66 -4.10 6.17 0.29
N VAL A 67 -4.11 4.97 0.88
CA VAL A 67 -4.60 4.75 2.25
C VAL A 67 -3.74 5.53 3.26
N GLY A 68 -2.42 5.53 3.10
CA GLY A 68 -1.50 6.31 3.94
C GLY A 68 -1.78 7.81 3.87
N LEU A 69 -1.95 8.35 2.66
CA LEU A 69 -2.27 9.76 2.43
C LEU A 69 -3.60 10.16 3.10
N VAL A 70 -4.64 9.35 2.92
CA VAL A 70 -5.94 9.60 3.56
C VAL A 70 -5.83 9.53 5.09
N ARG A 71 -5.05 8.59 5.63
CA ARG A 71 -4.80 8.47 7.08
C ARG A 71 -4.00 9.65 7.64
N GLU A 72 -3.10 10.22 6.86
CA GLU A 72 -2.34 11.40 7.27
C GLU A 72 -3.24 12.64 7.33
N ILE A 73 -4.07 12.84 6.30
CA ILE A 73 -5.05 13.93 6.25
C ILE A 73 -6.06 13.84 7.40
N ILE A 74 -6.66 12.65 7.63
CA ILE A 74 -7.71 12.46 8.64
C ILE A 74 -7.12 12.36 10.06
N GLY A 75 -5.96 11.72 10.23
CA GLY A 75 -5.38 11.44 11.54
C GLY A 75 -4.53 12.57 12.11
N LYS A 76 -3.85 13.37 11.27
CA LYS A 76 -2.96 14.46 11.70
C LYS A 76 -3.46 15.85 11.30
N GLY A 77 -4.46 15.97 10.42
CA GLY A 77 -4.99 17.26 9.97
C GLY A 77 -4.02 18.11 9.14
N SER A 78 -2.91 17.52 8.69
CA SER A 78 -1.86 18.16 7.91
C SER A 78 -1.28 17.17 6.91
N ILE A 79 -0.87 17.67 5.73
CA ILE A 79 -0.11 16.92 4.74
C ILE A 79 1.36 17.25 5.01
N GLY A 80 2.13 16.27 5.51
CA GLY A 80 3.55 16.39 5.77
C GLY A 80 4.36 16.46 4.48
N LEU A 81 4.34 17.61 3.81
CA LEU A 81 5.04 17.83 2.55
C LEU A 81 6.58 17.67 2.68
N GLY A 82 7.13 17.73 3.89
CA GLY A 82 8.55 17.50 4.18
C GLY A 82 9.00 16.03 4.17
N VAL A 83 8.08 15.06 4.25
CA VAL A 83 8.42 13.62 4.12
C VAL A 83 8.36 13.16 2.65
N LEU A 84 7.58 13.84 1.81
CA LEU A 84 7.41 13.51 0.40
C LEU A 84 8.44 14.20 -0.52
N LEU A 85 8.98 15.34 -0.10
CA LEU A 85 9.97 16.14 -0.82
C LEU A 85 11.11 16.45 0.16
N PRO A 86 12.36 16.02 -0.11
CA PRO A 86 13.52 16.33 0.73
C PRO A 86 13.89 17.81 0.58
N LEU A 87 13.04 18.68 1.12
CA LEU A 87 13.21 20.13 1.15
C LEU A 87 13.63 20.55 2.58
N PRO A 88 14.54 21.53 2.73
CA PRO A 88 15.09 21.96 4.01
C PRO A 88 14.12 22.78 4.89
N PHE A 89 12.85 22.89 4.49
CA PHE A 89 11.82 23.61 5.23
C PHE A 89 10.72 22.64 5.65
N GLU A 90 10.61 22.39 6.96
CA GLU A 90 9.52 21.68 7.64
C GLU A 90 8.20 22.47 7.55
N THR A 91 7.73 22.79 6.34
CA THR A 91 6.42 23.42 6.17
C THR A 91 5.35 22.36 6.30
N THR A 92 4.98 22.06 7.55
CA THR A 92 3.71 21.39 7.87
C THR A 92 2.60 22.36 7.50
N LEU A 93 1.96 22.14 6.34
CA LEU A 93 0.78 22.92 5.95
C LEU A 93 -0.37 22.49 6.87
N LYS A 94 -0.57 23.23 7.97
CA LYS A 94 -1.67 23.04 8.92
C LYS A 94 -2.97 23.57 8.28
N LEU A 95 -3.77 22.69 7.67
CA LEU A 95 -5.07 23.07 7.13
C LEU A 95 -6.17 23.17 8.22
N PHE A 96 -5.98 22.56 9.39
CA PHE A 96 -6.93 22.64 10.52
C PHE A 96 -6.23 22.78 11.89
N PRO A 97 -6.86 23.45 12.88
CA PRO A 97 -6.33 23.61 14.24
C PRO A 97 -6.22 22.27 14.97
N SER A 98 -5.20 22.15 15.80
CA SER A 98 -4.67 20.97 16.49
C SER A 98 -5.54 20.35 17.59
N ASP A 99 -6.87 20.46 17.50
CA ASP A 99 -7.83 19.94 18.51
C ASP A 99 -8.73 18.80 18.02
N TYR A 100 -8.73 18.48 16.72
CA TYR A 100 -9.52 17.37 16.14
C TYR A 100 -8.65 16.24 15.56
N ALA A 101 -7.40 16.10 16.03
CA ALA A 101 -6.57 14.95 15.69
C ALA A 101 -7.09 13.70 16.40
N ILE A 102 -8.01 12.99 15.76
CA ILE A 102 -8.53 11.73 16.27
C ILE A 102 -7.45 10.67 16.04
N SER A 103 -6.55 10.54 17.01
CA SER A 103 -5.45 9.55 17.06
C SER A 103 -5.94 8.10 16.86
N VAL A 104 -7.23 7.84 17.07
CA VAL A 104 -7.91 6.57 16.76
C VAL A 104 -7.76 6.17 15.29
N PHE A 105 -7.67 7.11 14.33
CA PHE A 105 -7.52 6.78 12.91
C PHE A 105 -6.12 6.24 12.54
N ILE A 106 -5.10 6.51 13.37
CA ILE A 106 -3.74 5.98 13.24
C ILE A 106 -3.57 4.59 13.87
N SER A 107 -4.47 4.20 14.76
CA SER A 107 -4.50 2.85 15.32
C SER A 107 -4.94 1.78 14.29
N PRO A 108 -4.64 0.48 14.52
CA PRO A 108 -5.08 -0.62 13.64
C PRO A 108 -6.58 -0.61 13.27
N PRO A 109 -7.54 -0.40 14.18
CA PRO A 109 -8.97 -0.36 13.81
C PRO A 109 -9.31 0.82 12.89
N GLY A 110 -8.62 1.95 13.02
CA GLY A 110 -8.77 3.09 12.12
C GLY A 110 -8.33 2.80 10.68
N ALA A 111 -7.31 1.96 10.49
CA ALA A 111 -6.87 1.55 9.15
C ALA A 111 -7.95 0.76 8.40
N PHE A 112 -8.60 -0.20 9.06
CA PHE A 112 -9.68 -0.98 8.46
C PHE A 112 -10.88 -0.12 8.07
N LEU A 113 -11.24 0.86 8.91
CA LEU A 113 -12.34 1.78 8.63
C LEU A 113 -12.03 2.66 7.40
N VAL A 114 -10.82 3.20 7.30
CA VAL A 114 -10.39 3.98 6.13
C VAL A 114 -10.41 3.14 4.85
N ILE A 115 -9.87 1.91 4.90
CA ILE A 115 -9.90 0.99 3.76
C ILE A 115 -11.35 0.68 3.35
N GLY A 116 -12.25 0.44 4.31
CA GLY A 116 -13.67 0.18 4.04
C GLY A 116 -14.39 1.35 3.37
N ILE A 117 -14.20 2.58 3.88
CA ILE A 117 -14.80 3.79 3.28
C ILE A 117 -14.22 4.03 1.88
N LEU A 118 -12.91 3.88 1.72
CA LEU A 118 -12.25 4.09 0.44
C LEU A 118 -12.75 3.09 -0.61
N LEU A 119 -12.90 1.81 -0.25
CA LEU A 119 -13.49 0.80 -1.12
C LEU A 119 -14.96 1.11 -1.45
N ALA A 120 -15.75 1.60 -0.49
CA ALA A 120 -17.13 2.00 -0.72
C ALA A 120 -17.22 3.17 -1.72
N VAL A 121 -16.33 4.16 -1.62
CA VAL A 121 -16.25 5.29 -2.56
C VAL A 121 -15.86 4.80 -3.97
N PHE A 122 -14.83 3.97 -4.09
CA PHE A 122 -14.45 3.40 -5.39
C PHE A 122 -15.56 2.54 -6.00
N ALA A 123 -16.27 1.76 -5.20
CA ALA A 123 -17.41 0.97 -5.65
C ALA A 123 -18.60 1.85 -6.07
N ALA A 124 -18.86 2.95 -5.35
CA ALA A 124 -19.90 3.92 -5.71
C ALA A 124 -19.58 4.63 -7.03
N ILE A 125 -18.34 5.10 -7.22
CA ILE A 125 -17.88 5.73 -8.46
C ILE A 125 -17.90 4.73 -9.62
N GLY A 126 -17.53 3.47 -9.37
CA GLY A 126 -17.59 2.40 -10.35
C GLY A 126 -19.02 2.03 -10.77
N ASN A 127 -19.98 2.04 -9.83
CA ASN A 127 -21.39 1.78 -10.10
C ASN A 127 -22.13 2.99 -10.72
N ALA A 128 -21.63 4.21 -10.54
CA ALA A 128 -22.14 5.41 -11.20
C ALA A 128 -21.79 5.45 -12.71
N LYS A 129 -20.80 4.67 -13.17
CA LYS A 129 -20.60 4.41 -14.59
C LYS A 129 -21.52 3.24 -15.01
N PRO A 130 -22.33 3.36 -16.08
CA PRO A 130 -23.22 2.30 -16.50
C PRO A 130 -22.41 1.02 -16.75
N LYS A 131 -22.75 -0.05 -16.04
CA LYS A 131 -22.17 -1.39 -16.22
C LYS A 131 -22.17 -1.73 -17.71
N LYS A 132 -21.01 -1.70 -18.38
CA LYS A 132 -20.84 -2.46 -19.63
C LYS A 132 -21.04 -3.92 -19.23
N LYS A 133 -22.21 -4.47 -19.55
CA LYS A 133 -22.53 -5.89 -19.43
C LYS A 133 -21.42 -6.65 -20.16
N VAL A 134 -20.51 -7.27 -19.41
CA VAL A 134 -19.63 -8.30 -19.97
C VAL A 134 -20.56 -9.46 -20.29
N VAL A 135 -20.85 -9.59 -21.59
CA VAL A 135 -21.68 -10.64 -22.16
C VAL A 135 -21.10 -11.98 -21.75
N ALA A 136 -21.87 -12.74 -20.96
CA ALA A 136 -21.65 -14.16 -20.77
C ALA A 136 -21.77 -14.84 -22.15
N LYS A 137 -20.64 -15.27 -22.71
CA LYS A 137 -20.60 -16.08 -23.93
C LYS A 137 -20.37 -17.53 -23.51
N LYS A 138 -21.43 -18.33 -23.52
CA LYS A 138 -21.39 -19.78 -23.61
C LYS A 138 -22.06 -20.16 -24.92
#